data_AF-A0A1I4VNE8-F1
#
_entry.id   AF-A0A1I4VNE8-F1
#
_cell.length_a   1.000
_cell.length_b   1.000
_cell.length_c   1.000
_cell.angle_alpha   90.00
_cell.angle_beta   90.00
_cell.angle_gamma   90.00
#
_symmetry.space_group_name_H-M   'P 1'
#
loop_
_entity.id
_entity.type
_entity.pdbx_description
1 polymer ?
#
loop_
_entity_poly.entity_id
_entity_poly.type
_entity_poly.pdbx_seq_one_letter_code
_entity_poly.pdbx_strand_id
1 'polypeptide(L)'
;MKKSVLILLLFLGFNLTNAQEIASIPLTEYKVESFQTSLVTKKMMFDWFGKWDKVAYTKNNDIILIWTNRKIINEANETFMIITSSKENEDEMYGTIQILSSNNQDALAENSPYREYLTEFLKTISKQENKNKKFYKEYLKVEY
;
A
#
# COMPACT_ATOMS: atom_id res chain seq x y z
N MET A 1 -19.12 10.70 -3.50
CA MET A 1 -18.11 9.62 -3.45
C MET A 1 -17.42 9.50 -4.80
N LYS A 2 -16.21 10.05 -4.95
CA LYS A 2 -15.37 9.82 -6.13
C LYS A 2 -14.41 8.68 -5.80
N LYS A 3 -14.50 7.57 -6.54
CA LYS A 3 -13.58 6.43 -6.44
C LYS A 3 -12.26 6.83 -7.10
N SER A 4 -11.16 6.75 -6.36
CA SER A 4 -9.81 6.89 -6.91
C SER A 4 -9.44 5.58 -7.59
N VAL A 5 -9.19 5.62 -8.90
CA VAL A 5 -8.74 4.46 -9.69
C VAL A 5 -7.21 4.47 -9.71
N LEU A 6 -6.57 3.54 -9.01
CA LEU A 6 -5.14 3.29 -9.10
C LEU A 6 -4.87 2.33 -10.26
N ILE A 7 -4.22 2.80 -11.32
CA ILE A 7 -3.82 1.96 -12.45
C ILE A 7 -2.44 1.38 -12.15
N LEU A 8 -2.40 0.14 -11.66
CA LEU A 8 -1.16 -0.63 -11.55
C LEU A 8 -1.01 -1.48 -12.83
N LEU A 9 -0.03 -1.16 -13.67
CA LEU A 9 0.29 -1.95 -14.86
C LEU A 9 0.94 -3.29 -14.43
N LEU A 10 0.13 -4.33 -14.28
CA LEU A 10 0.61 -5.70 -14.20
C LEU A 10 0.89 -6.20 -15.63
N PHE A 11 2.18 -6.31 -15.99
CA PHE A 11 2.59 -6.98 -17.23
C PHE A 11 2.30 -8.48 -17.12
N LEU A 12 1.08 -8.89 -17.47
CA LEU A 12 0.81 -10.25 -17.88
C LEU A 12 1.29 -10.38 -19.33
N GLY A 13 2.24 -11.28 -19.56
CA GLY A 13 2.67 -11.66 -20.90
C GLY A 13 1.50 -12.28 -21.66
N PHE A 14 0.76 -11.45 -22.39
CA PHE A 14 -0.17 -11.86 -23.43
C PHE A 14 0.04 -10.94 -24.63
N ASN A 15 0.63 -11.50 -25.69
CA ASN A 15 0.46 -10.94 -27.03
C ASN A 15 -1.02 -11.07 -27.37
N LEU A 16 -1.77 -9.97 -27.42
CA LEU A 16 -3.01 -9.83 -28.19
C LEU A 16 -3.33 -8.34 -28.37
N THR A 17 -3.30 -7.92 -29.62
CA THR A 17 -3.84 -6.66 -30.14
C THR A 17 -5.34 -6.59 -29.87
N ASN A 18 -5.74 -5.83 -28.86
CA ASN A 18 -6.97 -5.02 -28.78
C ASN A 18 -6.95 -4.32 -27.42
N ALA A 19 -6.98 -2.98 -27.42
CA ALA A 19 -7.06 -2.17 -26.22
C ALA A 19 -8.48 -2.29 -25.62
N GLN A 20 -8.73 -3.41 -24.95
CA GLN A 20 -9.88 -3.58 -24.10
C GLN A 20 -9.49 -3.02 -22.73
N GLU A 21 -10.20 -2.00 -22.29
CA GLU A 21 -10.06 -1.39 -20.97
C GLU A 21 -10.16 -2.50 -19.92
N ILE A 22 -9.02 -2.94 -19.37
CA ILE A 22 -8.99 -3.94 -18.31
C ILE A 22 -9.65 -3.25 -17.12
N ALA A 23 -10.88 -3.66 -16.79
CA ALA A 23 -11.58 -3.16 -15.61
C ALA A 23 -10.67 -3.38 -14.40
N SER A 24 -10.02 -2.32 -13.92
CA SER A 24 -9.18 -2.38 -12.73
C SER A 24 -10.10 -2.71 -11.56
N ILE A 25 -10.01 -3.93 -11.04
CA ILE A 25 -10.74 -4.31 -9.84
C ILE A 25 -10.23 -3.37 -8.73
N PRO A 26 -11.09 -2.55 -8.12
CA PRO A 26 -10.66 -1.67 -7.04
C PRO A 26 -10.14 -2.54 -5.90
N LEU A 27 -8.90 -2.30 -5.49
CA LEU A 27 -8.29 -2.99 -4.36
C LEU A 27 -8.88 -2.48 -3.05
N THR A 28 -9.02 -3.39 -2.10
CA THR A 28 -9.46 -3.07 -0.74
C THR A 28 -8.36 -2.32 -0.01
N GLU A 29 -8.73 -1.20 0.61
CA GLU A 29 -7.81 -0.32 1.32
C GLU A 29 -8.04 -0.39 2.83
N TYR A 30 -6.94 -0.50 3.58
CA TYR A 30 -6.91 -0.19 5.01
C TYR A 30 -6.54 1.29 5.19
N LYS A 31 -7.50 2.09 5.65
CA LYS A 31 -7.35 3.54 5.87
C LYS A 31 -6.87 3.83 7.29
N VAL A 32 -5.87 4.71 7.42
CA VAL A 32 -5.42 5.25 8.70
C VAL A 32 -5.50 6.76 8.66
N GLU A 33 -6.44 7.32 9.43
CA GLU A 33 -6.57 8.76 9.61
C GLU A 33 -5.46 9.31 10.51
N SER A 34 -5.05 10.55 10.26
CA SER A 34 -4.02 11.22 11.02
C SER A 34 -4.28 12.71 11.06
N PHE A 35 -4.04 13.34 12.22
CA PHE A 35 -4.10 14.79 12.39
C PHE A 35 -2.73 15.47 12.20
N GLN A 36 -1.67 14.69 11.96
CA GLN A 36 -0.29 15.21 11.88
C GLN A 36 0.33 15.09 10.48
N THR A 37 0.00 14.04 9.73
CA THR A 37 0.58 13.81 8.39
C THR A 37 -0.18 12.74 7.62
N SER A 38 -0.36 12.94 6.31
CA SER A 38 -0.88 11.93 5.38
C SER A 38 0.10 10.77 5.11
N LEU A 39 1.36 10.89 5.56
CA LEU A 39 2.40 9.88 5.40
C LEU A 39 2.34 8.77 6.47
N VAL A 40 1.28 8.74 7.29
CA VAL A 40 1.17 7.83 8.44
C VAL A 40 1.37 6.36 8.07
N THR A 41 0.74 5.87 6.99
CA THR A 41 0.87 4.46 6.58
C THR A 41 2.24 4.13 5.96
N LYS A 42 2.79 5.05 5.17
CA LYS A 42 4.16 4.95 4.64
C LYS A 42 5.18 4.82 5.77
N LYS A 43 5.03 5.65 6.81
CA LYS A 43 5.88 5.62 7.99
C LYS A 43 5.68 4.34 8.80
N MET A 44 4.44 3.91 9.03
CA MET A 44 4.13 2.64 9.70
C MET A 44 4.83 1.46 9.01
N MET A 45 4.73 1.36 7.68
CA MET A 45 5.38 0.27 6.94
C MET A 45 6.90 0.40 6.97
N PHE A 46 7.45 1.62 6.93
CA PHE A 46 8.88 1.84 7.05
C PHE A 46 9.43 1.42 8.43
N ASP A 47 8.72 1.77 9.49
CA ASP A 47 9.15 1.44 10.85
C ASP A 47 9.14 -0.07 11.10
N TRP A 48 8.25 -0.80 10.43
CA TRP A 48 8.15 -2.26 10.53
C TRP A 48 9.09 -3.02 9.57
N PHE A 49 9.07 -2.68 8.29
CA PHE A 49 9.79 -3.41 7.23
C PHE A 49 11.07 -2.74 6.76
N GLY A 50 11.40 -1.56 7.27
CA GLY A 50 12.50 -0.74 6.76
C GLY A 50 12.16 -0.07 5.44
N LYS A 51 13.19 0.32 4.68
CA LYS A 51 13.03 1.03 3.41
C LYS A 51 12.24 0.18 2.41
N TRP A 52 11.36 0.85 1.66
CA TRP A 52 10.61 0.26 0.54
C TRP A 52 11.55 -0.25 -0.56
N ASP A 53 11.03 -1.14 -1.40
CA ASP A 53 11.78 -1.71 -2.51
C ASP A 53 11.58 -0.91 -3.81
N LYS A 54 10.38 -0.34 -3.99
CA LYS A 54 10.00 0.42 -5.19
C LYS A 54 9.24 1.69 -4.83
N VAL A 55 9.35 2.67 -5.72
CA VAL A 55 8.56 3.90 -5.70
C VAL A 55 7.75 3.93 -6.99
N ALA A 56 6.47 4.30 -6.88
CA ALA A 56 5.61 4.61 -8.01
C ALA A 56 4.96 5.98 -7.80
N TYR A 57 4.37 6.53 -8.85
CA TYR A 57 3.75 7.84 -8.83
C TYR A 57 2.35 7.77 -9.43
N THR A 58 1.39 8.45 -8.82
CA THR A 58 0.05 8.64 -9.43
C THR A 58 0.15 9.62 -10.60
N LYS A 59 -0.95 9.76 -11.36
CA LYS A 59 -1.07 10.79 -12.40
C LYS A 59 -0.87 12.22 -11.87
N ASN A 60 -1.09 12.43 -10.57
CA ASN A 60 -0.93 13.73 -9.90
C ASN A 60 0.43 13.85 -9.19
N ASN A 61 1.38 12.96 -9.50
CA ASN A 61 2.70 12.84 -8.85
C ASN A 61 2.65 12.50 -7.35
N ASP A 62 1.56 11.93 -6.85
CA ASP A 62 1.55 11.42 -5.47
C ASP A 62 2.47 10.21 -5.37
N ILE A 63 3.34 10.21 -4.36
CA ILE A 63 4.31 9.15 -4.13
C ILE A 63 3.62 7.92 -3.54
N ILE A 64 3.87 6.76 -4.14
CA ILE A 64 3.45 5.45 -3.68
C ILE A 64 4.70 4.66 -3.29
N LEU A 65 4.73 4.13 -2.07
CA LEU A 65 5.84 3.30 -1.60
C LEU A 65 5.41 1.84 -1.55
N ILE A 66 6.27 0.96 -2.07
CA ILE A 66 5.95 -0.45 -2.30
C ILE A 66 7.01 -1.34 -1.65
N TRP A 67 6.56 -2.26 -0.81
CA TRP A 67 7.36 -3.37 -0.27
C TRP A 67 6.92 -4.66 -0.95
N THR A 68 7.87 -5.46 -1.42
CA THR A 68 7.63 -6.69 -2.17
C THR A 68 8.08 -7.91 -1.37
N ASN A 69 7.46 -9.07 -1.61
CA ASN A 69 7.87 -10.34 -1.02
C ASN A 69 7.99 -10.33 0.52
N ARG A 70 7.10 -9.60 1.22
CA ARG A 70 7.13 -9.51 2.68
C ARG A 70 6.45 -10.72 3.31
N LYS A 71 7.18 -11.41 4.19
CA LYS A 71 6.65 -12.48 5.04
C LYS A 71 5.94 -11.85 6.24
N ILE A 72 4.62 -11.83 6.21
CA ILE A 72 3.80 -11.27 7.31
C ILE A 72 3.28 -12.40 8.21
N ILE A 73 2.86 -13.50 7.60
CA ILE A 73 2.38 -14.71 8.28
C ILE A 73 3.50 -15.74 8.22
N ASN A 74 4.14 -16.03 9.35
CA ASN A 74 5.36 -16.86 9.37
C ASN A 74 5.08 -18.31 8.95
N GLU A 75 3.92 -18.83 9.35
CA GLU A 75 3.52 -20.23 9.16
C GLU A 75 2.97 -20.52 7.76
N ALA A 76 2.51 -19.48 7.04
CA ALA A 76 1.97 -19.64 5.70
C ALA A 76 3.10 -19.67 4.66
N ASN A 77 3.05 -20.53 3.65
CA ASN A 77 3.95 -20.42 2.49
C ASN A 77 3.50 -19.33 1.51
N GLU A 78 3.36 -18.10 2.02
CA GLU A 78 2.89 -16.94 1.26
C GLU A 78 3.81 -15.74 1.53
N THR A 79 3.85 -14.81 0.59
CA THR A 79 4.46 -13.49 0.74
C THR A 79 3.54 -12.42 0.16
N PHE A 80 3.70 -11.19 0.64
CA PHE A 80 2.80 -10.11 0.30
C PHE A 80 3.53 -8.94 -0.33
N MET A 81 2.84 -8.29 -1.28
CA MET A 81 3.19 -6.95 -1.74
C MET A 81 2.34 -5.95 -0.97
N ILE A 82 2.98 -4.94 -0.38
CA ILE A 82 2.34 -3.90 0.40
C ILE A 82 2.51 -2.60 -0.36
N ILE A 83 1.40 -1.93 -0.63
CA ILE A 83 1.34 -0.69 -1.41
C ILE A 83 0.76 0.38 -0.50
N THR A 84 1.48 1.49 -0.35
CA THR A 84 1.02 2.59 0.49
C THR A 84 0.84 3.87 -0.31
N SER A 85 -0.28 4.54 -0.07
CA SER A 85 -0.60 5.84 -0.67
C SER A 85 -1.04 6.81 0.42
N SER A 86 -1.23 8.07 0.04
CA SER A 86 -1.59 9.16 0.95
C SER A 86 -2.67 10.02 0.30
N LYS A 87 -3.52 10.61 1.13
CA LYS A 87 -4.44 11.68 0.75
C LYS A 87 -4.32 12.81 1.75
N GLU A 88 -4.13 14.01 1.21
CA GLU A 88 -4.08 15.25 1.98
C GLU A 88 -4.86 16.32 1.23
N ASN A 89 -5.88 16.87 1.86
CA ASN A 89 -6.62 18.05 1.43
C ASN A 89 -7.17 18.78 2.67
N GLU A 90 -7.92 19.87 2.46
CA GLU A 90 -8.47 20.68 3.56
C GLU A 90 -9.37 19.91 4.52
N ASP A 91 -10.03 18.84 4.05
CA ASP A 91 -11.02 18.07 4.80
C ASP A 91 -10.49 16.71 5.31
N GLU A 92 -9.48 16.16 4.64
CA GLU A 92 -9.05 14.77 4.82
C GLU A 92 -7.51 14.66 4.85
N MET A 93 -7.00 14.01 5.89
CA MET A 93 -5.59 13.63 5.99
C MET A 93 -5.48 12.18 6.45
N TYR A 94 -5.09 11.29 5.51
CA TYR A 94 -4.96 9.87 5.80
C TYR A 94 -3.93 9.20 4.90
N GLY A 95 -3.43 8.07 5.38
CA GLY A 95 -2.70 7.11 4.57
C GLY A 95 -3.56 5.90 4.24
N THR A 96 -3.26 5.21 3.14
CA THR A 96 -3.89 3.94 2.79
C THR A 96 -2.84 2.84 2.64
N ILE A 97 -3.28 1.61 2.87
CA ILE A 97 -2.51 0.38 2.63
C ILE A 97 -3.37 -0.56 1.79
N GLN A 98 -2.82 -1.06 0.70
CA GLN A 98 -3.33 -2.20 -0.05
C GLN A 98 -2.34 -3.34 0.09
N ILE A 99 -2.83 -4.58 0.10
CA ILE A 99 -1.98 -5.76 0.18
C ILE A 99 -2.39 -6.75 -0.91
N LEU A 100 -1.41 -7.19 -1.69
CA LEU A 100 -1.58 -8.26 -2.67
C LEU A 100 -0.86 -9.53 -2.19
N SER A 101 -1.45 -10.70 -2.43
CA SER A 101 -0.77 -11.98 -2.29
C SER A 101 0.30 -12.16 -3.38
N SER A 102 1.11 -13.23 -3.29
CA SER A 102 2.09 -13.56 -4.33
C SER A 102 1.47 -13.76 -5.72
N ASN A 103 0.19 -14.14 -5.78
CA ASN A 103 -0.57 -14.31 -7.01
C ASN A 103 -1.26 -13.01 -7.49
N ASN A 104 -0.89 -11.85 -6.92
CA ASN A 104 -1.49 -10.53 -7.19
C ASN A 104 -2.99 -10.45 -6.90
N GLN A 105 -3.50 -11.28 -5.98
CA GLN A 105 -4.88 -11.21 -5.53
C GLN A 105 -4.99 -10.23 -4.36
N ASP A 106 -6.10 -9.48 -4.27
CA ASP A 106 -6.37 -8.59 -3.14
C ASP A 106 -6.46 -9.40 -1.83
N ALA A 107 -5.45 -9.25 -0.98
CA ALA A 107 -5.33 -10.00 0.26
C ALA A 107 -6.21 -9.42 1.39
N LEU A 108 -6.76 -8.21 1.22
CA LEU A 108 -7.67 -7.56 2.15
C LEU A 108 -9.15 -7.67 1.75
N ALA A 109 -9.43 -8.23 0.56
CA ALA A 109 -10.78 -8.50 0.08
C ALA A 109 -11.60 -9.33 1.07
N GLU A 110 -12.93 -9.15 1.07
CA GLU A 110 -13.83 -9.77 2.04
C GLU A 110 -13.72 -11.29 2.11
N ASN A 111 -13.51 -11.95 0.96
CA ASN A 111 -13.37 -13.39 0.81
C ASN A 111 -11.91 -13.88 0.85
N SER A 112 -10.94 -12.99 1.10
CA SER A 112 -9.54 -13.39 1.21
C SER A 112 -9.31 -14.19 2.50
N PRO A 113 -8.64 -15.37 2.44
CA PRO A 113 -8.31 -16.15 3.63
C PRO A 113 -7.29 -15.44 4.53
N TYR A 114 -6.60 -14.41 4.03
CA TYR A 114 -5.59 -13.65 4.76
C TYR A 114 -6.18 -12.42 5.47
N ARG A 115 -7.41 -12.02 5.14
CA ARG A 115 -7.98 -10.72 5.52
C ARG A 115 -7.93 -10.48 7.02
N GLU A 116 -8.40 -11.45 7.80
CA GLU A 116 -8.51 -11.30 9.26
C GLU A 116 -7.14 -11.07 9.88
N TYR A 117 -6.18 -11.94 9.58
CA TYR A 117 -4.81 -11.82 10.10
C TYR A 117 -4.15 -10.51 9.66
N LEU A 118 -4.23 -10.17 8.37
CA LEU A 118 -3.60 -8.95 7.84
C LEU A 118 -4.24 -7.69 8.44
N THR A 119 -5.56 -7.68 8.62
CA THR A 119 -6.25 -6.55 9.28
C THR A 119 -5.80 -6.41 10.73
N GLU A 120 -5.68 -7.52 11.47
CA GLU A 120 -5.23 -7.47 12.86
C GLU A 120 -3.75 -7.07 12.98
N PHE A 121 -2.91 -7.55 12.05
CA PHE A 121 -1.53 -7.10 11.91
C PHE A 121 -1.45 -5.58 11.71
N LEU A 122 -2.22 -5.04 10.75
CA LEU A 122 -2.25 -3.60 10.47
C LEU A 122 -2.76 -2.77 11.66
N LYS A 123 -3.81 -3.23 12.36
CA LYS A 123 -4.31 -2.62 13.61
C LYS A 123 -3.28 -2.64 14.73
N THR A 124 -2.50 -3.72 14.82
CA THR A 124 -1.48 -3.86 15.86
C THR A 124 -0.35 -2.88 15.64
N ILE A 125 0.19 -2.80 14.42
CA ILE A 125 1.30 -1.89 14.10
C ILE A 125 0.86 -0.42 14.03
N SER A 126 -0.41 -0.13 13.75
CA SER A 126 -0.92 1.26 13.77
C SER A 126 -0.93 1.87 15.17
N LYS A 127 -0.95 1.05 16.23
CA LYS A 127 -0.91 1.51 17.62
C LYS A 127 0.52 1.74 18.13
N GLN A 128 1.53 1.35 17.36
CA GLN A 128 2.92 1.49 17.79
C GLN A 128 3.40 2.92 17.55
N GLU A 129 3.70 3.63 18.63
CA GLU A 129 4.38 4.91 18.52
C GLU A 129 5.86 4.70 18.24
N ASN A 130 6.30 5.06 17.04
CA ASN A 130 7.72 5.04 16.70
C ASN A 130 8.21 6.45 16.38
N LYS A 131 9.21 6.93 17.14
CA LYS A 131 9.80 8.28 16.99
C LYS A 131 10.95 8.32 15.98
N ASN A 132 11.17 7.26 15.21
CA ASN A 132 12.28 7.17 14.27
C ASN A 132 12.15 8.22 13.14
N LYS A 133 13.11 9.15 13.11
CA LYS A 133 13.19 10.21 12.08
C LYS A 133 13.78 9.73 10.76
N LYS A 134 14.30 8.49 10.69
CA LYS A 134 14.94 7.92 9.49
C LYS A 134 13.97 7.83 8.31
N PHE A 135 12.68 7.63 8.58
CA PHE A 135 11.64 7.63 7.55
C PHE A 135 11.69 8.92 6.72
N TYR A 136 11.53 10.09 7.35
CA TYR A 136 11.49 11.37 6.65
C TYR A 136 12.77 11.64 5.86
N LYS A 137 13.94 11.27 6.41
CA LYS A 137 15.21 11.39 5.70
C LYS A 137 15.26 10.55 4.42
N GLU A 138 14.71 9.34 4.43
CA GLU A 138 14.65 8.51 3.23
C GLU A 138 13.55 8.97 2.27
N TYR A 139 12.42 9.47 2.79
CA TYR A 139 11.29 9.93 2.00
C TYR A 139 11.62 11.19 1.18
N LEU A 140 12.31 12.16 1.79
CA LEU A 140 12.71 13.38 1.10
C LEU A 140 13.62 13.13 -0.11
N LYS A 141 14.31 11.98 -0.19
CA LYS A 141 15.16 11.61 -1.34
C LYS A 141 14.37 11.10 -2.56
N VAL A 142 13.09 10.80 -2.39
CA VAL A 142 12.22 10.34 -3.48
C VAL A 142 11.19 11.40 -3.87
N GLU A 143 11.02 12.40 -3.00
CA GLU A 143 10.20 13.59 -3.24
C GLU A 143 10.94 14.67 -4.02
N TYR A 144 12.26 14.79 -3.82
CA TYR A 144 13.17 15.73 -4.49
C TYR A 144 14.29 14.99 -5.21
#